data_AF-A0A1H9PAV7-F1
#
_entry.id   AF-A0A1H9PAV7-F1
#
_cell.length_a   1.000
_cell.length_b   1.000
_cell.length_c   1.000
_cell.angle_alpha   90.00
_cell.angle_beta   90.00
_cell.angle_gamma   90.00
#
_symmetry.space_group_name_H-M   'P 1'
#
loop_
_entity.id
_entity.type
_entity.pdbx_description
1 polymer ?
#
loop_
_entity_poly.entity_id
_entity_poly.type
_entity_poly.pdbx_seq_one_letter_code
_entity_poly.pdbx_strand_id
1 'polypeptide(L)'
;MLHKIVTGPMNVMIKIGEKVKEEADKELYDLPTIQRKLIHLQTMYEQGEIPDAEYEKKEEELLERYEKAKMIEMKQWQDMARRKE
;
A
#
# COMPACT_ATOMS: atom_id res chain seq x y z
N MET A 1 -14.06 -7.68 17.76
CA MET A 1 -15.12 -6.75 17.33
C MET A 1 -14.51 -5.60 16.51
N LEU A 2 -14.17 -5.86 15.24
CA LEU A 2 -13.77 -4.83 14.26
C LEU A 2 -14.54 -5.06 12.95
N HIS A 3 -15.84 -5.33 13.07
CA HIS A 3 -16.76 -5.26 11.94
C HIS A 3 -17.00 -3.78 11.65
N LYS A 4 -16.81 -3.38 10.39
CA LYS A 4 -17.05 -2.04 9.80
C LYS A 4 -15.84 -1.10 9.80
N ILE A 5 -14.86 -1.40 8.97
CA ILE A 5 -14.23 -0.33 8.18
C ILE A 5 -14.90 -0.34 6.80
N VAL A 6 -15.94 0.49 6.74
CA VAL A 6 -16.30 1.30 5.57
C VAL A 6 -16.30 0.58 4.22
N THR A 7 -17.50 0.15 3.82
CA THR A 7 -17.95 0.14 2.42
C THR A 7 -17.85 1.55 1.86
N GLY A 8 -16.64 2.01 1.52
CA GLY A 8 -16.40 3.24 0.77
C GLY A 8 -16.70 3.00 -0.70
N PRO A 9 -17.08 4.02 -1.48
CA PRO A 9 -17.41 3.81 -2.88
C PRO A 9 -16.16 3.27 -3.58
N MET A 10 -16.27 2.07 -4.17
CA MET A 10 -15.26 1.39 -5.01
C MET A 10 -14.82 2.21 -6.25
N ASN A 11 -15.11 3.51 -6.29
CA ASN A 11 -14.86 4.43 -7.39
C ASN A 11 -13.61 5.31 -7.22
N VAL A 12 -12.83 5.15 -6.14
CA VAL A 12 -11.60 5.95 -5.93
C VAL A 12 -10.38 5.33 -6.65
N MET A 13 -10.41 4.03 -7.00
CA MET A 13 -9.23 3.33 -7.53
C MET A 13 -8.93 3.60 -9.01
N ILE A 14 -9.92 4.00 -9.83
CA ILE A 14 -9.72 4.11 -11.29
C ILE A 14 -8.95 5.39 -11.69
N LYS A 15 -8.93 6.45 -10.87
CA LYS A 15 -8.25 7.72 -11.22
C LYS A 15 -6.74 7.74 -10.97
N ILE A 16 -6.17 6.69 -10.38
CA ILE A 16 -4.72 6.65 -10.08
C ILE A 16 -3.95 5.84 -11.14
N GLY A 17 -4.63 5.04 -11.97
CA GLY A 17 -4.00 4.17 -12.98
C GLY A 17 -3.39 4.90 -14.18
N GLU A 18 -3.90 6.08 -14.55
CA GLU A 18 -3.47 6.75 -15.79
C GLU A 18 -2.19 7.59 -15.64
N LYS A 19 -1.65 7.77 -14.43
CA LYS A 19 -0.48 8.64 -14.20
C LYS A 19 0.79 7.94 -13.71
N VAL A 20 0.78 6.62 -13.54
CA VAL A 20 1.92 5.84 -13.01
C VAL A 20 2.54 4.96 -14.11
N LYS A 21 2.79 5.55 -15.28
CA LYS A 21 3.49 4.87 -16.39
C LYS A 21 4.92 5.38 -16.60
N GLU A 22 5.37 6.38 -15.84
CA GLU A 22 6.67 7.04 -16.08
C GLU A 22 7.78 6.78 -15.05
N GLU A 23 7.52 6.17 -13.88
CA GLU A 23 8.61 5.78 -12.95
C GLU A 23 8.54 4.29 -12.61
N ALA A 24 8.79 3.43 -13.60
CA ALA A 24 9.04 2.01 -13.39
C ALA A 24 10.40 1.72 -12.68
N ASP A 25 11.17 2.74 -12.30
CA ASP A 25 12.52 2.61 -11.75
C ASP A 25 12.59 2.44 -10.21
N LYS A 26 11.46 2.39 -9.50
CA LYS A 26 11.43 2.26 -8.01
C LYS A 26 10.57 1.10 -7.51
N GLU A 27 10.57 -0.02 -8.22
CA GLU A 27 9.73 -1.20 -7.93
C GLU A 27 9.84 -1.79 -6.50
N LEU A 28 10.83 -1.38 -5.70
CA LEU A 28 11.01 -1.88 -4.33
C LEU A 28 10.42 -0.98 -3.22
N TYR A 29 10.10 0.29 -3.49
CA TYR A 29 9.64 1.24 -2.45
C TYR A 29 8.49 2.17 -2.87
N ASP A 30 7.77 1.83 -3.93
CA ASP A 30 6.58 2.59 -4.32
C ASP A 30 5.43 2.30 -3.33
N LEU A 31 5.28 3.15 -2.31
CA LEU A 31 4.17 3.13 -1.34
C LEU A 31 2.80 2.92 -2.02
N PRO A 32 2.47 3.66 -3.11
CA PRO A 32 1.30 3.39 -3.94
C PRO A 32 1.15 1.95 -4.41
N THR A 33 2.24 1.30 -4.85
CA THR A 33 2.21 -0.11 -5.26
C THR A 33 1.88 -1.04 -4.11
N ILE A 34 2.48 -0.82 -2.94
CA ILE A 34 2.21 -1.65 -1.75
C ILE A 34 0.76 -1.48 -1.30
N GLN A 35 0.25 -0.25 -1.30
CA GLN A 35 -1.16 0.04 -1.01
C GLN A 35 -2.11 -0.65 -2.01
N ARG A 36 -1.81 -0.60 -3.32
CA ARG A 36 -2.60 -1.32 -4.34
C ARG A 36 -2.64 -2.83 -4.07
N LYS A 37 -1.49 -3.42 -3.70
CA LYS A 37 -1.40 -4.86 -3.37
C LYS A 37 -2.23 -5.22 -2.13
N LEU A 38 -2.20 -4.39 -1.09
CA LEU A 38 -3.03 -4.58 0.11
C LEU A 38 -4.53 -4.54 -0.22
N ILE A 39 -4.98 -3.57 -1.01
CA ILE A 39 -6.38 -3.46 -1.45
C ILE A 39 -6.81 -4.69 -2.25
N HIS A 40 -5.96 -5.15 -3.17
CA HIS A 40 -6.25 -6.33 -3.97
C HIS A 40 -6.33 -7.59 -3.11
N LEU A 41 -5.40 -7.77 -2.15
CA LEU A 41 -5.39 -8.88 -1.22
C LEU A 41 -6.67 -8.92 -0.37
N GLN A 42 -7.11 -7.78 0.15
CA GLN A 42 -8.39 -7.66 0.88
C GLN A 42 -9.56 -8.04 0.00
N THR A 43 -9.57 -7.60 -1.27
CA THR A 43 -10.65 -7.95 -2.21
C THR A 43 -10.74 -9.46 -2.44
N MET A 44 -9.60 -10.13 -2.63
CA MET A 44 -9.55 -11.58 -2.81
C MET A 44 -10.07 -12.33 -1.57
N TYR A 45 -9.71 -11.86 -0.38
CA TYR A 45 -10.21 -12.43 0.88
C TYR A 45 -11.72 -12.23 1.05
N GLU A 46 -12.23 -11.02 0.78
CA GLU A 46 -13.66 -10.70 0.84
C GLU A 46 -14.49 -11.51 -0.17
N GLN A 47 -13.92 -11.84 -1.32
CA GLN A 47 -14.53 -12.71 -2.34
C GLN A 47 -14.42 -14.21 -2.02
N GLY A 48 -13.68 -14.57 -0.96
CA GLY A 48 -13.42 -15.96 -0.58
C GLY A 48 -12.47 -16.69 -1.53
N GLU A 49 -11.69 -15.96 -2.34
CA GLU A 49 -10.70 -16.53 -3.27
C GLU A 49 -9.47 -17.08 -2.55
N ILE A 50 -9.16 -16.56 -1.35
CA ILE A 50 -8.05 -17.00 -0.51
C ILE A 50 -8.53 -17.31 0.92
N PRO A 51 -7.92 -18.31 1.59
CA PRO A 51 -8.22 -18.60 2.98
C PRO A 51 -7.58 -17.57 3.93
N ASP A 52 -8.14 -17.45 5.12
CA ASP A 52 -7.73 -16.54 6.19
C ASP A 52 -6.22 -16.61 6.50
N ALA A 53 -5.69 -17.82 6.68
CA ALA A 53 -4.26 -18.02 6.95
C ALA A 53 -3.33 -17.55 5.81
N GLU A 54 -3.81 -17.58 4.56
CA GLU A 54 -3.06 -17.08 3.41
C GLU A 54 -3.16 -15.55 3.29
N TYR A 55 -4.32 -15.00 3.64
CA TYR A 55 -4.52 -13.56 3.75
C TYR A 55 -3.58 -12.95 4.81
N GLU A 56 -3.63 -13.44 6.05
CA GLU A 56 -2.84 -12.90 7.16
C GLU A 56 -1.34 -12.90 6.85
N LYS A 57 -0.83 -14.02 6.31
CA LYS A 57 0.59 -14.15 5.95
C LYS A 57 1.01 -13.13 4.89
N LYS A 58 0.20 -12.94 3.85
CA LYS A 58 0.50 -11.99 2.77
C LYS A 58 0.31 -10.54 3.21
N GLU A 59 -0.66 -10.29 4.08
CA GLU A 59 -0.93 -8.96 4.64
C GLU A 59 0.27 -8.51 5.48
N GLU A 60 0.75 -9.36 6.38
CA GLU A 60 1.92 -9.08 7.23
C GLU A 60 3.16 -8.74 6.38
N GLU A 61 3.46 -9.53 5.34
CA GLU A 61 4.58 -9.28 4.43
C GLU A 61 4.48 -7.92 3.71
N LEU A 62 3.27 -7.55 3.28
CA LEU A 62 3.03 -6.27 2.62
C LEU A 62 3.11 -5.09 3.60
N LEU A 63 2.61 -5.25 4.82
CA LEU A 63 2.67 -4.23 5.87
C LEU A 63 4.11 -3.96 6.31
N GLU A 64 4.93 -5.00 6.51
CA GLU A 64 6.35 -4.80 6.82
C GLU A 64 7.08 -3.98 5.74
N ARG A 65 6.77 -4.24 4.47
CA ARG A 65 7.34 -3.48 3.35
C ARG A 65 6.85 -2.03 3.36
N TYR A 66 5.57 -1.83 3.66
CA TYR A 66 4.97 -0.50 3.76
C TYR A 66 5.66 0.33 4.85
N GLU A 67 5.86 -0.25 6.03
CA GLU A 67 6.54 0.43 7.14
C GLU A 67 7.97 0.83 6.79
N LYS A 68 8.74 -0.09 6.18
CA LYS A 68 10.10 0.18 5.71
C LYS A 68 10.13 1.32 4.70
N ALA A 69 9.22 1.31 3.72
CA ALA A 69 9.10 2.37 2.73
C ALA A 69 8.73 3.72 3.39
N LYS A 70 7.81 3.72 4.35
CA LYS A 70 7.42 4.94 5.09
C LYS A 70 8.55 5.53 5.94
N MET A 71 9.35 4.68 6.59
CA MET A 71 10.51 5.15 7.35
C MET A 71 11.55 5.82 6.44
N ILE A 72 11.80 5.25 5.27
CA ILE A 72 12.73 5.82 4.28
C ILE A 72 12.22 7.18 3.78
N GLU A 73 10.94 7.26 3.42
CA GLU A 73 10.29 8.52 3.03
C GLU A 73 10.47 9.57 4.14
N MET A 74 10.07 9.26 5.37
CA MET A 74 10.18 10.19 6.50
C MET A 74 11.61 10.69 6.72
N LYS A 75 12.60 9.79 6.66
CA LYS A 75 14.01 10.14 6.83
C LYS A 75 14.50 11.09 5.72
N GLN A 76 14.12 10.82 4.46
CA GLN A 76 14.45 11.71 3.34
C GLN A 76 13.84 13.10 3.52
N TRP A 77 12.59 13.18 3.98
CA TRP A 77 11.93 14.45 4.28
C TRP A 77 12.65 15.23 5.40
N GLN A 78 13.05 14.55 6.48
CA GLN A 78 13.82 15.17 7.57
C GLN A 78 15.18 15.69 7.10
N ASP A 79 15.91 14.91 6.30
CA ASP A 79 17.21 15.31 5.74
C ASP A 79 17.09 16.50 4.77
N MET A 80 15.98 16.60 4.03
CA MET A 80 15.70 17.77 3.19
C MET A 80 15.33 19.01 3.99
N ALA A 81 14.55 18.85 5.07
CA ALA A 81 14.21 19.96 5.97
C ALA A 81 15.48 20.53 6.65
N ARG A 82 16.34 19.65 7.16
CA ARG A 82 17.57 20.02 7.86
C ARG A 82 18.62 20.68 6.98
N ARG A 83 18.60 20.43 5.66
CA ARG A 83 19.49 21.09 4.68
C ARG A 83 19.05 22.48 4.27
N LYS A 84 17.83 22.90 4.63
CA LYS A 84 17.30 24.25 4.35
C LYS A 84 17.48 25.23 5.51
N GLU A 85 17.98 24.77 6.65
CA GLU A 85 18.43 25.58 7.80
C GLU A 85 19.94 25.84 7.73
#